data_AF-A0A523IJ51-F1
#
_entry.id   AF-A0A523IJ51-F1
#
_cell.length_a   1.000
_cell.length_b   1.000
_cell.length_c   1.000
_cell.angle_alpha   90.00
_cell.angle_beta   90.00
_cell.angle_gamma   90.00
#
_symmetry.space_group_name_H-M   'P 1'
#
loop_
_entity.id
_entity.type
_entity.pdbx_description
1 polymer ?
#
loop_
_entity_poly.entity_id
_entity_poly.type
_entity_poly.pdbx_seq_one_letter_code
_entity_poly.pdbx_strand_id
1 'polypeptide(L)'
;MLRERDKGGLSVNWLEFLKCSDRDHEIKEVQRIYSETLSVSKNARIAILNVGEIRDIVRSETHDDRNIEVLHDPVSGGDQSHSEIHNLKPDNEEIAELILEVLRETHPAR
;
A
#
# COMPACT_ATOMS: atom_id res chain seq x y z
N MET A 1 -0.68 -6.53 -6.05
CA MET A 1 -0.54 -6.97 -7.45
C MET A 1 -0.73 -5.75 -8.34
N LEU A 2 0.22 -5.48 -9.23
CA LEU A 2 0.08 -4.47 -10.28
C LEU A 2 -1.03 -4.94 -11.24
N ARG A 3 -2.12 -4.18 -11.38
CA ARG A 3 -3.13 -4.46 -12.41
C ARG A 3 -2.53 -4.11 -13.78
N GLU A 4 -2.65 -5.01 -14.74
CA GLU A 4 -2.18 -4.80 -16.12
C GLU A 4 -3.01 -3.72 -16.83
N ARG A 5 -2.50 -2.49 -16.81
CA ARG A 5 -2.50 -1.53 -17.94
C ARG A 5 -1.75 -0.25 -17.55
N ASP A 6 -0.43 -0.25 -17.74
CA ASP A 6 0.47 0.87 -18.11
C ASP A 6 0.35 2.30 -17.51
N LYS A 7 -0.54 2.60 -16.57
CA LYS A 7 -0.62 3.87 -15.84
C LYS A 7 -1.35 3.66 -14.51
N GLY A 8 -0.70 3.81 -13.35
CA GLY A 8 -1.47 3.91 -12.10
C GLY A 8 -0.74 3.77 -10.77
N GLY A 9 0.36 3.02 -10.67
CA GLY A 9 1.02 2.84 -9.37
C GLY A 9 0.47 1.67 -8.54
N LEU A 10 0.92 1.54 -7.30
CA LEU A 10 0.65 0.40 -6.43
C LEU A 10 -0.66 0.61 -5.67
N SER A 11 -1.66 -0.22 -5.96
CA SER A 11 -2.94 -0.28 -5.26
C SER A 11 -2.74 -0.56 -3.76
N VAL A 12 -3.28 0.31 -2.92
CA VAL A 12 -3.31 0.21 -1.46
C VAL A 12 -4.68 0.66 -0.91
N ASN A 13 -4.87 0.54 0.40
CA ASN A 13 -6.08 0.95 1.09
C ASN A 13 -5.75 1.86 2.27
N TRP A 14 -6.48 2.97 2.37
CA TRP A 14 -6.36 3.89 3.49
C TRP A 14 -7.39 3.50 4.56
N LEU A 15 -6.90 2.90 5.64
CA LEU A 15 -7.73 2.16 6.61
C LEU A 15 -8.74 3.06 7.34
N GLU A 16 -8.42 4.34 7.50
CA GLU A 16 -9.24 5.37 8.11
C GLU A 16 -10.61 5.53 7.44
N PHE A 17 -10.71 5.19 6.14
CA PHE A 17 -11.99 5.21 5.42
C PHE A 17 -12.87 3.99 5.70
N LEU A 18 -12.32 2.89 6.23
CA LEU A 18 -13.07 1.69 6.60
C LEU A 18 -13.91 1.90 7.86
N LYS A 19 -13.54 2.87 8.72
CA LYS A 19 -14.24 3.22 9.96
C LYS A 19 -14.45 2.03 10.90
N CYS A 20 -13.50 1.10 10.92
CA CYS A 20 -13.52 -0.03 11.84
C CYS A 20 -13.10 0.40 13.25
N SER A 21 -13.41 -0.44 14.25
CA SER A 21 -13.08 -0.17 15.65
C SER A 21 -11.61 -0.38 16.01
N ASP A 22 -10.92 -1.24 15.27
CA ASP A 22 -9.53 -1.64 15.53
C ASP A 22 -8.88 -2.25 14.28
N ARG A 23 -7.57 -2.46 14.39
CA ARG A 23 -6.72 -2.91 13.28
C ARG A 23 -7.07 -4.30 12.76
N ASP A 24 -7.51 -5.21 13.61
CA ASP A 24 -7.86 -6.58 13.18
C ASP A 24 -9.11 -6.56 12.30
N HIS A 25 -10.08 -5.69 12.61
CA HIS A 25 -11.26 -5.49 11.78
C HIS A 25 -10.92 -4.79 10.46
N GLU A 26 -10.01 -3.81 10.46
CA GLU A 26 -9.53 -3.16 9.23
C GLU A 26 -8.89 -4.19 8.28
N ILE A 27 -7.99 -5.05 8.79
CA ILE A 27 -7.33 -6.09 7.99
C ILE A 27 -8.36 -7.06 7.40
N LYS A 28 -9.30 -7.54 8.21
CA LYS A 28 -10.35 -8.46 7.73
C LYS A 28 -11.22 -7.84 6.65
N GLU A 29 -11.52 -6.55 6.78
CA GLU A 29 -12.32 -5.84 5.78
C GLU A 29 -11.56 -5.65 4.47
N VAL A 30 -10.27 -5.31 4.52
CA VAL A 30 -9.42 -5.28 3.31
C VAL A 30 -9.32 -6.67 2.66
N GLN A 31 -9.16 -7.74 3.45
CA GLN A 31 -9.17 -9.11 2.92
C GLN A 31 -10.49 -9.45 2.22
N ARG A 32 -11.64 -9.01 2.77
CA ARG A 32 -12.95 -9.15 2.13
C ARG A 32 -12.99 -8.40 0.80
N ILE A 33 -12.64 -7.12 0.79
CA ILE A 33 -12.60 -6.27 -0.42
C ILE A 33 -11.70 -6.90 -1.50
N TYR A 34 -10.52 -7.39 -1.11
CA TYR A 34 -9.61 -8.05 -2.03
C TYR A 34 -10.15 -9.38 -2.52
N SER A 35 -10.88 -10.16 -1.71
CA SER A 35 -11.49 -11.41 -2.19
C SER A 35 -12.57 -11.20 -3.27
N GLU A 36 -13.18 -10.00 -3.32
CA GLU A 36 -14.18 -9.64 -4.32
C GLU A 36 -13.55 -9.19 -5.64
N THR A 37 -12.32 -8.68 -5.59
CA THR A 37 -11.66 -8.01 -6.72
C THR A 37 -10.41 -8.73 -7.21
N LEU A 38 -9.87 -9.65 -6.42
CA LEU A 38 -8.63 -10.39 -6.64
C LEU A 38 -8.79 -11.83 -6.12
N SER A 39 -8.04 -12.78 -6.70
CA SER A 39 -7.96 -14.16 -6.17
C SER A 39 -6.99 -14.24 -4.99
N VAL A 40 -7.29 -13.52 -3.91
CA VAL A 40 -6.48 -13.50 -2.69
C VAL A 40 -7.03 -14.51 -1.70
N SER A 41 -6.15 -15.35 -1.14
CA SER A 41 -6.53 -16.29 -0.08
C SER A 41 -7.02 -15.55 1.16
N LYS A 42 -8.00 -16.10 1.88
CA LYS A 42 -8.41 -15.62 3.21
C LYS A 42 -7.27 -15.52 4.23
N ASN A 43 -6.15 -16.21 3.96
CA ASN A 43 -4.94 -16.19 4.80
C ASN A 43 -3.85 -15.26 4.25
N ALA A 44 -4.17 -14.40 3.28
CA ALA A 44 -3.19 -13.45 2.75
C ALA A 44 -2.75 -12.49 3.84
N ARG A 45 -1.43 -12.35 3.98
CA ARG A 45 -0.81 -11.40 4.89
C ARG A 45 -0.96 -9.99 4.30
N ILE A 46 -1.38 -9.06 5.13
CA ILE A 46 -1.45 -7.64 4.80
C ILE A 46 -0.38 -6.94 5.62
N ALA A 47 0.45 -6.17 4.94
CA ALA A 47 1.41 -5.28 5.58
C ALA A 47 0.76 -3.89 5.72
N ILE A 48 0.96 -3.26 6.87
CA ILE A 48 0.49 -1.89 7.10
C ILE A 48 1.70 -0.97 7.13
N LEU A 49 1.55 0.17 6.48
CA LEU A 49 2.57 1.20 6.36
C LEU A 49 2.01 2.54 6.81
N ASN A 50 2.80 3.28 7.58
CA ASN A 50 2.50 4.66 7.89
C ASN A 50 2.98 5.53 6.72
N VAL A 51 2.06 6.27 6.09
CA VAL A 51 2.36 7.10 4.91
C VAL A 51 3.40 8.19 5.20
N GLY A 52 3.37 8.81 6.38
CA GLY A 52 4.33 9.84 6.76
C GLY A 52 5.74 9.26 6.90
N GLU A 53 5.85 8.16 7.64
CA GLU A 53 7.11 7.46 7.88
C GLU A 53 7.77 7.00 6.58
N ILE A 54 7.01 6.35 5.68
CA ILE A 54 7.59 5.87 4.43
C ILE A 54 8.03 7.02 3.51
N ARG A 55 7.30 8.14 3.51
CA ARG A 55 7.68 9.32 2.72
C ARG A 55 8.95 9.98 3.26
N ASP A 56 9.09 10.03 4.59
CA ASP A 56 10.27 10.60 5.21
C ASP A 56 11.51 9.74 4.95
N ILE A 57 11.38 8.41 5.05
CA ILE A 57 12.48 7.46 4.74
C ILE A 57 12.87 7.52 3.28
N VAL A 58 11.92 7.46 2.35
CA VAL A 58 12.25 7.55 0.91
C VAL A 58 12.94 8.87 0.60
N ARG A 59 12.51 9.98 1.22
CA ARG A 59 13.15 11.28 1.03
C ARG A 59 14.55 11.35 1.65
N SER A 60 14.79 10.77 2.82
CA SER A 60 16.10 10.86 3.50
C SER A 60 17.15 9.92 2.93
N GLU A 61 16.73 8.75 2.47
CA GLU A 61 17.65 7.68 2.06
C GLU A 61 17.92 7.65 0.55
N THR A 62 17.12 8.31 -0.28
CA THR A 62 17.39 8.41 -1.72
C THR A 62 18.34 9.57 -2.03
N HIS A 63 19.30 9.31 -2.92
CA HIS A 63 20.34 10.29 -3.26
C HIS A 63 19.85 11.59 -3.93
N ASP A 64 18.62 11.60 -4.46
CA ASP A 64 18.02 12.71 -5.20
C ASP A 64 16.69 13.21 -4.59
N ASP A 65 16.49 12.99 -3.28
CA ASP A 65 15.31 13.44 -2.53
C ASP A 65 13.98 13.00 -3.16
N ARG A 66 13.92 11.75 -3.67
CA ARG A 66 12.70 11.22 -4.29
C ARG A 66 11.54 11.24 -3.31
N ASN A 67 10.35 11.47 -3.84
CA ASN A 67 9.12 11.44 -3.07
C ASN A 67 8.11 10.52 -3.75
N ILE A 68 7.55 9.60 -2.97
CA ILE A 68 6.38 8.82 -3.37
C ILE A 68 5.11 9.65 -3.17
N GLU A 69 4.16 9.46 -4.08
CA GLU A 69 2.85 10.10 -3.99
C GLU A 69 1.83 9.04 -3.58
N VAL A 70 1.14 9.28 -2.48
CA VAL A 70 0.02 8.43 -2.04
C VAL A 70 -1.26 9.22 -2.28
N LEU A 71 -2.06 8.77 -3.24
CA LEU A 71 -3.29 9.45 -3.66
C LEU A 71 -4.51 8.63 -3.26
N HIS A 72 -5.52 9.30 -2.71
CA HIS A 72 -6.83 8.71 -2.49
C HIS A 72 -7.58 8.64 -3.81
N ASP A 73 -7.90 7.43 -4.27
CA ASP A 73 -8.60 7.18 -5.53
C ASP A 73 -9.73 6.17 -5.30
N PRO A 74 -10.85 6.60 -4.68
CA PRO A 74 -11.93 5.68 -4.32
C PRO A 74 -12.62 5.11 -5.56
N VAL A 75 -12.93 3.81 -5.55
CA VAL A 75 -13.69 3.19 -6.63
C VAL A 75 -15.15 3.63 -6.50
N SER A 76 -15.65 4.36 -7.49
CA SER A 76 -17.04 4.86 -7.52
C SER A 76 -18.05 3.71 -7.36
N GLY A 77 -18.91 3.81 -6.34
CA GLY A 77 -19.89 2.78 -6.02
C GLY A 77 -19.32 1.50 -5.42
N GLY A 78 -18.03 1.49 -5.06
CA GLY A 78 -17.32 0.36 -4.47
C GLY A 78 -16.45 0.79 -3.29
N ASP A 79 -15.24 0.24 -3.23
CA ASP A 79 -14.28 0.47 -2.16
C ASP A 79 -13.87 1.95 -2.04
N GLN A 80 -14.37 2.60 -0.99
CA GLN A 80 -14.07 4.00 -0.66
C GLN A 80 -12.69 4.18 -0.03
N SER A 81 -12.05 3.11 0.41
CA SER A 81 -10.71 3.16 0.98
C SER A 81 -9.60 3.00 -0.06
N HIS A 82 -9.96 2.71 -1.32
CA HIS A 82 -8.98 2.52 -2.39
C HIS A 82 -8.09 3.75 -2.57
N SER A 83 -6.81 3.51 -2.76
CA SER A 83 -5.76 4.50 -2.90
C SER A 83 -4.61 3.91 -3.73
N GLU A 84 -3.73 4.77 -4.24
CA GLU A 84 -2.61 4.37 -5.09
C GLU A 84 -1.30 5.02 -4.63
N ILE A 85 -0.21 4.26 -4.66
CA ILE A 85 1.16 4.79 -4.50
C ILE A 85 1.79 4.94 -5.89
N HIS A 86 2.04 6.17 -6.30
CA HIS A 86 2.68 6.50 -7.57
C HIS A 86 4.20 6.72 -7.42
N ASN A 87 4.84 6.95 -8.57
CA ASN A 87 6.27 7.22 -8.69
C ASN A 87 7.17 6.04 -8.23
N LEU A 88 6.67 4.81 -8.36
CA LEU A 88 7.38 3.56 -8.10
C LEU A 88 7.98 2.94 -9.38
N LYS A 89 8.48 3.76 -10.32
CA LYS A 89 8.89 3.26 -11.65
C LYS A 89 9.99 2.17 -11.55
N PRO A 90 10.13 1.28 -12.55
CA PRO A 90 11.05 0.13 -12.50
C PRO A 90 12.53 0.48 -12.31
N ASP A 91 12.94 1.71 -12.60
CA ASP A 91 14.27 2.28 -12.33
C ASP A 91 14.45 2.76 -10.86
N ASN A 92 13.43 2.56 -10.02
CA ASN A 92 13.41 2.86 -8.59
C ASN A 92 13.48 1.58 -7.73
N GLU A 93 14.36 0.63 -8.08
CA GLU A 93 14.64 -0.54 -7.23
C GLU A 93 14.96 -0.12 -5.79
N GLU A 94 15.70 0.98 -5.63
CA GLU A 94 16.02 1.61 -4.35
C GLU A 94 14.78 1.95 -3.50
N ILE A 95 13.73 2.55 -4.10
CA ILE A 95 12.50 2.87 -3.37
C ILE A 95 11.74 1.60 -2.97
N ALA A 96 11.71 0.61 -3.86
CA ALA A 96 11.08 -0.67 -3.55
C ALA A 96 11.82 -1.40 -2.41
N GLU A 97 13.15 -1.35 -2.39
CA GLU A 97 13.99 -1.90 -1.32
C GLU A 97 13.75 -1.19 0.01
N LEU A 98 13.71 0.15 0.02
CA LEU A 98 13.41 0.94 1.21
C LEU A 98 12.01 0.61 1.78
N ILE A 99 10.99 0.50 0.91
CA ILE A 99 9.65 0.07 1.34
C ILE A 99 9.72 -1.35 1.95
N LEU A 100 10.47 -2.27 1.34
CA LEU A 100 10.63 -3.62 1.87
C LEU A 100 11.36 -3.67 3.21
N GLU A 101 12.36 -2.81 3.41
CA GLU A 101 13.10 -2.71 4.68
C GLU A 101 12.18 -2.27 5.81
N VAL A 102 11.43 -1.18 5.62
CA VAL A 102 10.42 -0.71 6.58
C VAL A 102 9.40 -1.80 6.91
N LEU A 103 8.94 -2.54 5.90
CA LEU A 103 7.99 -3.64 6.10
C LEU A 103 8.60 -4.83 6.83
N ARG A 104 9.89 -5.13 6.64
CA ARG A 104 10.58 -6.22 7.35
C ARG A 104 10.81 -5.88 8.82
N GLU A 105 11.10 -4.62 9.13
CA GLU A 105 11.27 -4.15 10.50
C GLU A 105 9.95 -4.15 11.27
N THR A 106 8.88 -3.69 10.64
CA THR A 106 7.55 -3.57 11.28
C THR A 106 6.77 -4.89 11.27
N HIS A 107 6.93 -5.69 10.20
CA HIS A 107 6.14 -6.88 9.92
C HIS A 107 7.01 -8.00 9.31
N PRO A 108 7.99 -8.55 10.06
CA PRO A 108 8.91 -9.55 9.52
C PRO A 108 8.14 -10.76 9.00
N ALA A 109 8.40 -11.12 7.74
CA ALA A 109 7.93 -12.36 7.19
C ALA A 109 8.62 -13.52 7.93
N ARG A 110 7.90 -14.13 8.87
CA ARG A 110 8.22 -15.46 9.39
C ARG A 110 8.04 -16.51 8.30
#